data_AF-A0A563VW49-F1
#
_entry.id   AF-A0A563VW49-F1
#
_cell.length_a   1.000
_cell.length_b   1.000
_cell.length_c   1.000
_cell.angle_alpha   90.00
_cell.angle_beta   90.00
_cell.angle_gamma   90.00
#
_symmetry.space_group_name_H-M   'P 1'
#
loop_
_entity.id
_entity.type
_entity.pdbx_description
1 polymer ?
#
loop_
_entity_poly.entity_id
_entity_poly.type
_entity_poly.pdbx_seq_one_letter_code
_entity_poly.pdbx_strand_id
1 'polypeptide(L)' 'MNDSLKPIVIAGGGFTGLFTALHLRQQKCSRPVVLIDTQWRFIFQSLLYELLTSEVTVTPP' A
#
# COMPACT_ATOMS: atom_id res chain seq x y z
N MET A 1 1.50 -33.34 9.10
CA MET A 1 1.54 -32.10 9.93
C MET A 1 1.12 -30.95 9.03
N ASN A 2 -0.10 -30.45 9.17
CA ASN A 2 -0.57 -29.26 8.47
C ASN A 2 0.06 -28.06 9.18
N ASP A 3 1.26 -27.66 8.76
CA ASP A 3 1.82 -26.37 9.13
C ASP A 3 1.04 -25.30 8.36
N SER A 4 -0.18 -25.02 8.87
CA SER A 4 -1.04 -23.99 8.30
C SER A 4 -0.34 -22.66 8.55
N LEU A 5 0.37 -22.19 7.53
CA LEU A 5 1.17 -20.98 7.58
C LEU A 5 0.27 -19.83 8.05
N LYS A 6 0.48 -19.38 9.29
CA LYS A 6 -0.27 -18.27 9.87
C LYS A 6 -0.17 -17.05 8.93
N PRO A 7 -1.30 -16.37 8.64
CA PRO A 7 -1.31 -15.21 7.78
C PRO A 7 -0.50 -14.07 8.40
N ILE A 8 0.15 -13.29 7.54
CA ILE A 8 0.77 -12.02 7.91
C ILE A 8 -0.31 -10.94 7.80
N VAL A 9 -0.58 -10.24 8.89
CA VAL A 9 -1.54 -9.14 8.92
C VAL A 9 -0.79 -7.83 8.98
N ILE A 10 -1.09 -6.93 8.03
CA ILE A 10 -0.56 -5.57 7.97
C ILE A 10 -1.70 -4.62 8.34
N ALA A 11 -1.53 -3.89 9.44
CA ALA A 11 -2.48 -2.89 9.89
C ALA A 11 -2.05 -1.50 9.40
N GLY A 12 -2.90 -0.88 8.57
CA GLY A 12 -2.65 0.40 7.89
C GLY A 12 -2.31 0.20 6.41
N GLY A 13 -3.08 0.82 5.52
CA GLY A 13 -2.95 0.82 4.06
C GLY A 13 -2.32 2.10 3.50
N GLY A 14 -1.51 2.79 4.32
CA GLY A 14 -0.64 3.87 3.88
C GLY A 14 0.54 3.35 3.03
N PHE A 15 1.53 4.22 2.76
CA PHE A 15 2.69 3.90 1.94
C PHE A 15 3.41 2.66 2.46
N THR A 16 3.80 2.69 3.72
CA THR A 16 4.53 1.59 4.34
C THR A 16 3.76 0.28 4.24
N GLY A 17 2.47 0.28 4.60
CA GLY A 17 1.67 -0.95 4.58
C GLY A 17 1.51 -1.54 3.19
N LEU A 18 1.20 -0.70 2.19
CA LEU A 18 1.04 -1.14 0.80
C LEU A 18 2.37 -1.64 0.21
N PHE A 19 3.46 -0.92 0.46
CA PHE A 19 4.79 -1.31 -0.03
C PHE A 19 5.31 -2.56 0.69
N THR A 20 5.04 -2.74 1.99
CA THR A 20 5.36 -3.98 2.71
C THR A 20 4.57 -5.15 2.13
N ALA A 21 3.28 -4.99 1.85
CA ALA A 21 2.47 -6.04 1.22
C ALA A 21 3.00 -6.41 -0.17
N LEU A 22 3.34 -5.41 -0.99
CA LEU A 22 3.95 -5.61 -2.31
C LEU A 22 5.31 -6.30 -2.21
N HIS A 23 6.17 -5.89 -1.29
CA HIS A 23 7.48 -6.48 -1.08
C HIS A 23 7.39 -7.96 -0.68
N LEU A 24 6.48 -8.30 0.24
CA LEU A 24 6.23 -9.69 0.64
C LEU A 24 5.69 -10.54 -0.53
N ARG A 25 4.85 -9.95 -1.39
CA ARG A 25 4.39 -10.62 -2.62
C ARG A 25 5.52 -10.82 -3.63
N GLN A 26 6.40 -9.84 -3.81
CA GLN A 26 7.56 -9.92 -4.69
C GLN A 26 8.57 -10.99 -4.23
N GLN A 27 8.77 -11.13 -2.91
CA GLN A 27 9.59 -12.19 -2.33
C GLN A 27 8.95 -13.59 -2.41
N LYS A 28 7.79 -13.73 -3.07
CA LYS A 28 7.03 -14.99 -3.16
C LYS A 28 6.80 -15.62 -1.79
N CYS A 29 6.49 -14.78 -0.79
CA CYS A 29 6.23 -15.27 0.55
C CYS A 29 5.10 -16.31 0.49
N SER A 30 5.37 -17.53 0.96
CA SER A 30 4.41 -18.63 0.93
C SER A 30 3.25 -18.45 1.91
N ARG A 31 3.30 -17.40 2.75
CA ARG A 31 2.29 -17.10 3.76
C ARG A 31 1.24 -16.16 3.16
N PRO A 32 -0.06 -16.39 3.43
CA PRO A 32 -1.09 -15.44 3.03
C PRO A 32 -0.85 -14.07 3.70
N VAL A 33 -0.94 -13.00 2.92
CA VAL A 33 -0.76 -11.61 3.39
C VAL A 33 -2.12 -10.91 3.35
N VAL A 34 -2.54 -10.35 4.47
CA VAL A 34 -3.80 -9.61 4.63
C VAL A 34 -3.46 -8.18 5.04
N LEU A 35 -3.92 -7.21 4.25
CA LEU A 35 -3.81 -5.79 4.59
C LEU A 35 -5.16 -5.30 5.06
N ILE A 36 -5.18 -4.65 6.22
CA ILE A 36 -6.38 -4.08 6.83
C ILE A 36 -6.15 -2.58 7.00
N ASP A 37 -7.04 -1.77 6.45
CA ASP A 37 -7.09 -0.33 6.69
C ASP A 37 -8.51 0.07 7.09
N THR A 38 -8.61 1.08 7.95
CA THR A 38 -9.84 1.83 8.24
C THR A 38 -10.31 2.66 7.05
N GLN A 39 -9.39 3.08 6.19
CA GLN A 39 -9.65 3.93 5.02
C GLN A 39 -9.77 3.08 3.75
N TRP A 40 -10.79 3.35 2.94
CA TRP A 40 -10.99 2.65 1.67
C TRP A 40 -10.04 3.11 0.56
N ARG A 41 -9.58 4.37 0.63
CA ARG A 41 -8.73 4.98 -0.39
C ARG A 41 -7.39 5.36 0.21
N PHE A 42 -6.35 4.98 -0.51
CA PHE A 42 -5.03 5.51 -0.28
C PHE A 42 -4.93 6.92 -0.87
N ILE A 43 -4.58 7.91 -0.05
CA ILE A 43 -4.41 9.31 -0.48
C ILE A 43 -2.97 9.71 -0.24
N PHE A 44 -2.27 10.08 -1.31
CA PHE A 44 -0.95 10.70 -1.19
C PHE A 44 -1.11 12.20 -0.95
N GLN A 45 -1.08 12.57 0.32
CA GLN A 45 -1.33 13.96 0.75
C GLN A 45 -0.34 14.96 0.15
N SER A 46 0.92 14.57 -0.09
CA SER A 46 1.90 15.44 -0.74
C SER A 46 1.51 15.79 -2.17
N LEU A 47 1.10 14.80 -2.98
CA LEU A 47 0.61 15.04 -4.35
C LEU A 47 -0.73 15.79 -4.35
N LEU A 48 -1.58 15.54 -3.36
CA LEU A 48 -2.82 16.30 -3.21
C LEU A 48 -2.53 17.77 -2.92
N TYR A 49 -1.56 18.07 -2.07
CA TYR A 49 -1.12 19.43 -1.80
C TYR A 49 -0.57 20.08 -3.08
N GLU A 50 0.32 19.40 -3.79
CA GLU A 50 0.92 19.89 -5.04
C GLU A 50 -0.14 20.19 -6.12
N LEU A 51 -1.16 19.34 -6.22
CA LEU A 51 -2.32 19.55 -7.11
C LEU A 51 -3.14 20.78 -6.69
N LEU A 52 -3.41 20.92 -5.39
CA LEU A 52 -4.18 22.04 -4.85
C LEU A 52 -3.44 23.38 -4.99
N THR A 53 -2.11 23.36 -4.91
CA THR A 53 -1.28 24.55 -5.14
C THR A 53 -1.03 24.83 -6.63
N SER A 54 -1.55 23.99 -7.54
CA SER A 54 -1.34 24.10 -9.01
C SER A 54 0.13 24.06 -9.44
N GLU A 55 1.02 23.53 -8.61
CA GLU A 55 2.45 23.38 -8.92
C GLU A 55 2.67 22.20 -9.89
N VAL A 56 1.69 21.28 -9.99
CA VAL A 56 1.70 20.21 -11.00
C VAL A 56 1.25 20.77 -12.35
N THR A 57 2.21 21.21 -13.17
CA THR A 57 1.92 21.53 -14.56
C THR A 57 1.76 20.23 -15.34
N VAL A 58 0.52 19.77 -15.55
CA VAL A 58 0.26 18.69 -16.51
C VAL A 58 0.42 19.28 -17.90
N THR A 59 1.66 19.36 -18.38
CA THR A 59 1.93 19.69 -19.78
C THR A 59 1.43 18.50 -20.62
N PRO A 60 0.41 18.66 -21.47
CA PRO A 60 0.00 17.59 -22.37
C PRO A 60 1.14 17.32 -23.38
N PRO A 61 1.32 16.07 -23.85
CA PRO A 61 2.24 15.75 -24.93
C PRO A 61 1.88 16.44 -26.25
#